data_AF-A0A2G8HXW1-F1
#
_entry.id   AF-A0A2G8HXW1-F1
#
_cell.length_a   1.000
_cell.length_b   1.000
_cell.length_c   1.000
_cell.angle_alpha   90.00
_cell.angle_beta   90.00
_cell.angle_gamma   90.00
#
_symmetry.space_group_name_H-M   'P 1'
#
loop_
_entity.id
_entity.type
_entity.pdbx_description
1 polymer ?
#
loop_
_entity_poly.entity_id
_entity_poly.type
_entity_poly.pdbx_seq_one_letter_code
_entity_poly.pdbx_strand_id
1 'polypeptide(L)'
;MKLKYFKLFFIVTTIFLVVVTVRTVFFNTDSHNHSHDHQDKEHHAEKDQIDQLVEVALSQNELKSFESLPFVYQIDSLIQKGDFKHFKEILSKKKDIKETINDFSKEDGRTLLTRASFGAQLPFVKYLVDELGADVNKPDKDQITPLMEAAASENIAVVKFLLEKKADVNTQNKLGADSLTIALSSGDPELAAILLKNGANANLKWNKKNLSHLMNAARNGHRGIVRVLLSHQARINDQDDQGNTALHYAAAQGFKEVVEDLLRAGAIKEIQNNKKKMPIDLAREEGFSFIEQALK
;
A
#
# COMPACT_ATOMS: atom_id res chain seq x y z
N MET A 1 -3.70 8.72 24.51
CA MET A 1 -3.68 9.87 23.57
C MET A 1 -4.78 9.85 22.49
N LYS A 2 -5.64 8.81 22.40
CA LYS A 2 -6.73 8.70 21.39
C LYS A 2 -7.99 9.55 21.68
N LEU A 3 -8.16 10.06 22.90
CA LEU A 3 -9.39 10.74 23.32
C LEU A 3 -9.54 12.18 22.79
N LYS A 4 -8.43 12.85 22.45
CA LYS A 4 -8.46 14.24 21.92
C LYS A 4 -8.89 14.29 20.45
N TYR A 5 -8.48 13.31 19.64
CA TYR A 5 -8.89 13.20 18.24
C TYR A 5 -10.36 12.79 18.08
N PHE A 6 -10.87 11.97 18.99
CA PHE A 6 -12.29 11.66 19.05
C PHE A 6 -13.14 12.90 19.35
N LYS A 7 -12.67 13.79 20.23
CA LYS A 7 -13.32 15.09 20.50
C LYS A 7 -13.29 16.03 19.29
N LEU A 8 -12.18 16.09 18.55
CA LEU A 8 -12.08 16.92 17.35
C LEU A 8 -12.99 16.42 16.23
N PHE A 9 -13.04 15.10 16.01
CA PHE A 9 -13.98 14.45 15.09
C PHE A 9 -15.44 14.72 15.48
N PHE A 10 -15.77 14.64 16.78
CA PHE A 10 -17.10 14.97 17.31
C PHE A 10 -17.46 16.44 17.11
N ILE A 11 -16.53 17.37 17.29
CA ILE A 11 -16.78 18.80 17.09
C ILE A 11 -17.05 19.10 15.61
N VAL A 12 -16.27 18.53 14.70
CA VAL A 12 -16.45 18.71 13.24
C VAL A 12 -17.77 18.12 12.77
N THR A 13 -18.14 16.91 13.24
CA THR A 13 -19.43 16.29 12.90
C THR A 13 -20.61 17.01 13.54
N THR A 14 -20.47 17.57 14.74
CA THR A 14 -21.53 18.36 15.40
C THR A 14 -21.76 19.69 14.70
N ILE A 15 -20.69 20.37 14.26
CA ILE A 15 -20.81 21.59 13.43
C ILE A 15 -21.48 21.26 12.10
N PHE A 16 -21.11 20.15 11.46
CA PHE A 16 -21.74 19.69 10.21
C PHE A 16 -23.23 19.38 10.40
N LEU A 17 -23.62 18.73 11.50
CA LEU A 17 -25.02 18.45 11.85
C LEU A 17 -25.82 19.72 12.16
N VAL A 18 -25.25 20.69 12.87
CA VAL A 18 -25.90 21.98 13.14
C VAL A 18 -26.09 22.76 11.83
N VAL A 19 -25.11 22.74 10.91
CA VAL A 19 -25.21 23.38 9.59
C VAL A 19 -26.30 22.72 8.73
N VAL A 20 -26.35 21.38 8.68
CA VAL A 20 -27.42 20.66 7.99
C VAL A 20 -28.79 21.02 8.60
N THR A 21 -28.88 21.07 9.93
CA THR A 21 -30.13 21.38 10.64
C THR A 21 -30.60 22.82 10.35
N VAL A 22 -29.71 23.81 10.40
CA VAL A 22 -30.01 25.21 10.01
C VAL A 22 -30.45 25.29 8.55
N ARG A 23 -29.79 24.55 7.65
CA ARG A 23 -30.13 24.51 6.23
C ARG A 23 -31.51 23.88 5.98
N THR A 24 -31.92 22.86 6.74
CA THR A 24 -33.27 22.28 6.66
C THR A 24 -34.35 23.05 7.39
N VAL A 25 -34.04 23.73 8.51
CA VAL A 25 -35.04 24.40 9.36
C VAL A 25 -35.37 25.80 8.85
N PHE A 26 -34.40 26.53 8.29
CA PHE A 26 -34.62 27.89 7.81
C PHE A 26 -35.00 28.00 6.33
N PHE A 27 -34.78 26.95 5.52
CA PHE A 27 -35.01 27.01 4.07
C PHE A 27 -36.06 26.02 3.55
N ASN A 28 -36.85 25.41 4.43
CA ASN A 28 -37.97 24.56 4.01
C ASN A 28 -39.31 25.20 4.41
N THR A 29 -39.71 26.21 3.66
CA THR A 29 -41.12 26.59 3.51
C THR A 29 -41.42 26.64 2.02
N ASP A 30 -41.98 25.56 1.49
CA ASP A 30 -42.62 25.55 0.18
C ASP A 30 -43.98 26.26 0.28
N SER A 31 -44.24 27.17 -0.67
CA SER A 31 -45.35 27.10 -1.64
C SER A 31 -46.08 28.43 -1.92
N HIS A 32 -46.28 28.65 -3.22
CA HIS A 32 -47.36 29.40 -3.89
C HIS A 32 -47.43 30.95 -3.83
N ASN A 33 -46.95 31.55 -4.93
CA ASN A 33 -47.65 32.51 -5.82
C ASN A 33 -48.42 33.70 -5.20
N HIS A 34 -47.80 34.89 -5.14
CA HIS A 34 -48.31 36.12 -5.79
C HIS A 34 -47.35 37.32 -5.64
N SER A 35 -46.90 37.85 -6.79
CA SER A 35 -46.48 39.24 -7.06
C SER A 35 -45.68 40.02 -5.99
N HIS A 36 -44.34 39.95 -6.04
CA HIS A 36 -43.41 41.03 -5.63
C HIS A 36 -42.00 40.81 -6.24
N ASP A 37 -41.81 41.22 -7.50
CA ASP A 37 -40.57 41.05 -8.30
C ASP A 37 -39.36 41.92 -7.83
N HIS A 38 -39.43 42.45 -6.60
CA HIS A 38 -38.33 43.17 -5.95
C HIS A 38 -37.83 42.52 -4.65
N GLN A 39 -38.63 41.69 -3.96
CA GLN A 39 -38.20 41.02 -2.71
C GLN A 39 -37.50 39.68 -2.96
N ASP A 40 -37.85 38.95 -4.02
CA ASP A 40 -37.22 37.66 -4.34
C ASP A 40 -35.75 37.81 -4.77
N LYS A 41 -35.39 38.93 -5.42
CA LYS A 41 -34.00 39.21 -5.83
C LYS A 41 -33.11 39.61 -4.65
N GLU A 42 -33.65 40.34 -3.67
CA GLU A 42 -32.92 40.68 -2.44
C GLU A 42 -32.73 39.45 -1.55
N HIS A 43 -33.76 38.61 -1.38
CA HIS A 43 -33.65 37.37 -0.62
C HIS A 43 -32.70 36.34 -1.25
N HIS A 44 -32.63 36.28 -2.58
CA HIS A 44 -31.62 35.46 -3.27
C HIS A 44 -30.20 36.00 -3.07
N ALA A 45 -29.99 37.31 -3.18
CA ALA A 45 -28.67 37.92 -2.97
C ALA A 45 -28.17 37.76 -1.52
N GLU A 46 -29.06 37.89 -0.53
CA GLU A 46 -28.72 37.72 0.88
C GLU A 46 -28.38 36.25 1.21
N LYS A 47 -29.13 35.30 0.63
CA LYS A 47 -28.83 33.86 0.75
C LYS A 47 -27.47 33.51 0.16
N ASP A 48 -27.15 34.02 -1.03
CA ASP A 48 -25.86 33.80 -1.68
C ASP A 48 -24.71 34.38 -0.83
N GLN A 49 -24.92 35.52 -0.18
CA GLN A 49 -23.94 36.15 0.72
C GLN A 49 -23.74 35.33 2.02
N ILE A 50 -24.80 34.76 2.58
CA ILE A 50 -24.71 33.88 3.76
C ILE A 50 -23.98 32.58 3.41
N ASP A 51 -24.31 31.95 2.28
CA ASP A 51 -23.66 30.73 1.83
C ASP A 51 -22.15 30.96 1.62
N GLN A 52 -21.78 32.11 1.03
CA GLN A 52 -20.37 32.51 0.87
C GLN A 52 -19.67 32.73 2.23
N LEU A 53 -20.33 33.40 3.19
CA LEU A 53 -19.77 33.62 4.53
C LEU A 53 -19.57 32.30 5.30
N VAL A 54 -20.51 31.36 5.17
CA VAL A 54 -20.42 30.03 5.78
C VAL A 54 -19.25 29.24 5.18
N GLU A 55 -19.09 29.26 3.86
CA GLU A 55 -17.97 28.59 3.18
C GLU A 55 -16.61 29.19 3.59
N VAL A 56 -16.51 30.52 3.67
CA VAL A 56 -15.31 31.21 4.17
C VAL A 56 -15.03 30.85 5.63
N ALA A 57 -16.04 30.81 6.50
CA ALA A 57 -15.86 30.45 7.90
C ALA A 57 -15.44 28.99 8.08
N LEU A 58 -16.03 28.08 7.31
CA LEU A 58 -15.65 26.66 7.30
C LEU A 58 -14.22 26.47 6.82
N SER A 59 -13.84 27.07 5.69
CA SER A 59 -12.48 26.99 5.16
C SER A 59 -11.44 27.60 6.11
N GLN A 60 -11.73 28.74 6.74
CA GLN A 60 -10.85 29.32 7.76
C GLN A 60 -10.71 28.42 9.00
N ASN A 61 -11.81 27.80 9.44
CA ASN A 61 -11.78 26.90 10.58
C ASN A 61 -11.02 25.61 10.26
N GLU A 62 -11.20 25.06 9.05
CA GLU A 62 -10.42 23.93 8.55
C GLU A 62 -8.94 24.26 8.46
N LEU A 63 -8.58 25.44 7.93
CA LEU A 63 -7.18 25.89 7.84
C LEU A 63 -6.55 26.01 9.24
N LYS A 64 -7.23 26.66 10.19
CA LYS A 64 -6.76 26.77 11.58
C LYS A 64 -6.63 25.39 12.23
N SER A 65 -7.58 24.49 11.97
CA SER A 65 -7.53 23.12 12.49
C SER A 65 -6.32 22.37 11.93
N PHE A 66 -6.01 22.54 10.65
CA PHE A 66 -4.87 21.93 9.98
C PHE A 66 -3.54 22.47 10.51
N GLU A 67 -3.39 23.79 10.60
CA GLU A 67 -2.17 24.44 11.09
C GLU A 67 -1.86 24.07 12.56
N SER A 68 -2.89 23.73 13.34
CA SER A 68 -2.74 23.29 14.73
C SER A 68 -2.23 21.84 14.89
N LEU A 69 -2.24 21.04 13.81
CA LEU A 69 -1.77 19.66 13.86
C LEU A 69 -0.26 19.59 14.03
N PRO A 70 0.28 18.57 14.73
CA PRO A 70 1.71 18.28 14.67
C PRO A 70 2.17 18.08 13.21
N PHE A 71 3.37 18.55 12.90
CA PHE A 71 3.92 18.60 11.54
C PHE A 71 3.81 17.29 10.76
N VAL A 72 4.09 16.15 11.40
CA VAL A 72 3.97 14.81 10.80
C VAL A 72 2.54 14.56 10.29
N TYR A 73 1.51 14.94 11.06
CA TYR A 73 0.11 14.76 10.67
C TYR A 73 -0.34 15.73 9.58
N GLN A 74 0.20 16.96 9.56
CA GLN A 74 -0.03 17.88 8.45
C GLN A 74 0.45 17.23 7.14
N ILE A 75 1.66 16.67 7.17
CA ILE A 75 2.26 16.02 6.02
C ILE A 75 1.51 14.75 5.59
N ASP A 76 1.18 13.86 6.53
CA ASP A 76 0.39 12.65 6.23
C ASP A 76 -0.97 13.03 5.61
N SER A 77 -1.63 14.07 6.11
CA SER A 77 -2.90 14.55 5.56
C SER A 77 -2.77 15.10 4.14
N LEU A 78 -1.71 15.85 3.84
CA LEU A 78 -1.46 16.40 2.51
C LEU A 78 -1.13 15.30 1.49
N ILE A 79 -0.35 14.29 1.90
CA ILE A 79 -0.10 13.09 1.08
C ILE A 79 -1.41 12.37 0.78
N GLN A 80 -2.23 12.12 1.80
CA GLN A 80 -3.51 11.42 1.64
C GLN A 80 -4.49 12.18 0.73
N LYS A 81 -4.53 13.51 0.83
CA LYS A 81 -5.38 14.37 -0.02
C LYS A 81 -4.81 14.57 -1.43
N GLY A 82 -3.54 14.22 -1.67
CA GLY A 82 -2.85 14.51 -2.92
C GLY A 82 -2.54 16.00 -3.13
N ASP A 83 -2.52 16.80 -2.06
CA ASP A 83 -2.28 18.24 -2.12
C ASP A 83 -0.78 18.55 -2.18
N PHE A 84 -0.22 18.33 -3.38
CA PHE A 84 1.21 18.49 -3.62
C PHE A 84 1.69 19.94 -3.47
N LYS A 85 0.82 20.91 -3.78
CA LYS A 85 1.15 22.34 -3.71
C LYS A 85 1.43 22.75 -2.27
N HIS A 86 0.47 22.52 -1.36
CA HIS A 86 0.66 22.87 0.05
C HIS A 86 1.75 22.00 0.71
N PHE A 87 1.91 20.74 0.28
CA PHE A 87 3.02 19.90 0.72
C PHE A 87 4.39 20.54 0.40
N LYS A 88 4.59 20.97 -0.84
CA LYS A 88 5.83 21.65 -1.25
C LYS A 88 6.03 22.98 -0.52
N GLU A 89 4.97 23.76 -0.33
CA GLU A 89 5.01 25.04 0.40
C GLU A 89 5.38 24.89 1.88
N ILE A 90 4.83 23.89 2.57
CA ILE A 90 5.11 23.67 3.99
C ILE A 90 6.54 23.15 4.18
N LEU A 91 7.00 22.23 3.31
CA LEU A 91 8.37 21.74 3.38
C LEU A 91 9.40 22.82 3.04
N SER A 92 9.14 23.71 2.09
CA SER A 92 10.07 24.79 1.72
C SER A 92 10.26 25.84 2.82
N LYS A 93 9.25 26.03 3.68
CA LYS A 93 9.33 26.91 4.86
C LYS A 93 10.20 26.33 5.99
N LYS A 94 10.45 25.01 5.98
CA LYS A 94 11.24 24.34 7.02
C LYS A 94 12.72 24.35 6.66
N LYS A 95 13.48 25.25 7.30
CA LYS A 95 14.90 25.50 7.01
C LYS A 95 15.79 24.26 7.11
N ASP A 96 15.49 23.38 8.05
CA ASP A 96 16.23 22.16 8.37
C ASP A 96 15.69 20.90 7.66
N ILE A 97 14.81 21.06 6.66
CA ILE A 97 14.13 19.90 6.06
C ILE A 97 15.10 18.96 5.35
N LYS A 98 16.14 19.48 4.68
CA LYS A 98 17.11 18.65 3.96
C LYS A 98 17.97 17.83 4.91
N GLU A 99 18.31 18.39 6.07
CA GLU A 99 19.06 17.70 7.12
C GLU A 99 18.19 16.67 7.87
N THR A 100 16.87 16.89 7.94
CA THR A 100 15.95 16.04 8.71
C THR A 100 15.09 15.09 7.87
N ILE A 101 15.23 15.11 6.54
CA ILE A 101 14.36 14.38 5.60
C ILE A 101 14.32 12.87 5.86
N ASN A 102 15.44 12.32 6.33
CA ASN A 102 15.66 10.90 6.58
C ASN A 102 15.36 10.48 8.03
N ASP A 103 15.10 11.42 8.94
CA ASP A 103 14.83 11.15 10.37
C ASP A 103 13.53 11.85 10.80
N PHE A 104 12.51 11.78 9.93
CA PHE A 104 11.27 12.55 10.02
C PHE A 104 10.40 12.20 11.23
N SER A 105 10.32 10.92 11.62
CA SER A 105 9.55 10.44 12.78
C SER A 105 10.42 9.65 13.74
N LYS A 106 10.51 10.11 14.99
CA LYS A 106 11.27 9.41 16.05
C LYS A 106 10.51 8.23 16.65
N GLU A 107 9.19 8.18 16.52
CA GLU A 107 8.34 7.14 17.15
C GLU A 107 8.50 5.80 16.44
N ASP A 108 8.33 5.78 15.12
CA ASP A 108 8.41 4.60 14.26
C ASP A 108 9.68 4.55 13.40
N GLY A 109 10.46 5.64 13.35
CA GLY A 109 11.64 5.75 12.49
C GLY A 109 11.32 5.95 11.01
N ARG A 110 10.04 6.13 10.64
CA ARG A 110 9.67 6.32 9.25
C ARG A 110 10.24 7.63 8.73
N THR A 111 10.91 7.56 7.58
CA THR A 111 11.34 8.74 6.83
C THR A 111 10.13 9.38 6.16
N LEU A 112 10.29 10.61 5.67
CA LEU A 112 9.23 11.21 4.87
C LEU A 112 9.02 10.44 3.55
N LEU A 113 10.09 9.88 3.00
CA LEU A 113 10.03 9.09 1.77
C LEU A 113 9.31 7.74 1.96
N THR A 114 9.51 7.04 3.08
CA THR A 114 8.76 5.79 3.33
C THR A 114 7.26 6.06 3.42
N ARG A 115 6.87 7.15 4.10
CA ARG A 115 5.46 7.59 4.18
C ARG A 115 4.86 7.94 2.83
N ALA A 116 5.55 8.76 2.04
CA ALA A 116 5.08 9.13 0.70
C ALA A 116 5.10 7.94 -0.29
N SER A 117 5.92 6.92 -0.05
CA SER A 117 5.93 5.75 -0.93
C SER A 117 4.70 4.85 -0.74
N PHE A 118 4.01 4.96 0.41
CA PHE A 118 2.73 4.28 0.62
C PHE A 118 1.56 5.14 0.09
N GLY A 119 1.14 4.87 -1.13
CA GLY A 119 -0.10 5.44 -1.69
C GLY A 119 -0.06 6.90 -2.12
N ALA A 120 1.07 7.63 -2.00
CA ALA A 120 1.16 8.97 -2.58
C ALA A 120 1.29 8.92 -4.10
N GLN A 121 0.93 10.05 -4.72
CA GLN A 121 1.20 10.26 -6.14
C GLN A 121 2.70 10.49 -6.38
N LEU A 122 3.18 10.05 -7.54
CA LEU A 122 4.59 10.15 -7.95
C LEU A 122 5.25 11.54 -7.74
N PRO A 123 4.56 12.70 -7.92
CA PRO A 123 5.17 14.02 -7.69
C PRO A 123 5.73 14.21 -6.28
N PHE A 124 5.08 13.66 -5.24
CA PHE A 124 5.55 13.74 -3.86
C PHE A 124 6.90 13.03 -3.73
N VAL A 125 6.97 11.78 -4.19
CA VAL A 125 8.18 10.95 -4.14
C VAL A 125 9.31 11.58 -4.94
N LYS A 126 9.03 12.07 -6.15
CA LYS A 126 10.02 12.78 -6.98
C LYS A 126 10.59 14.00 -6.29
N TYR A 127 9.74 14.85 -5.71
CA TYR A 127 10.20 16.04 -5.01
C TYR A 127 11.10 15.70 -3.81
N LEU A 128 10.72 14.67 -3.03
CA LEU A 128 11.50 14.22 -1.88
C LEU A 128 12.89 13.71 -2.30
N VAL A 129 12.97 12.91 -3.37
CA VAL A 129 14.24 12.32 -3.82
C VAL A 129 15.08 13.32 -4.62
N ASP A 130 14.50 13.96 -5.63
CA ASP A 130 15.25 14.78 -6.60
C ASP A 130 15.61 16.17 -6.06
N GLU A 131 14.75 16.78 -5.24
CA GLU A 131 14.94 18.16 -4.77
C GLU A 131 15.40 18.26 -3.31
N LEU A 132 14.93 17.34 -2.46
CA LEU A 132 15.25 17.33 -1.03
C LEU A 132 16.33 16.32 -0.64
N GLY A 133 16.72 15.41 -1.54
CA GLY A 133 17.81 14.46 -1.30
C GLY A 133 17.45 13.35 -0.30
N ALA A 134 16.18 12.94 -0.26
CA ALA A 134 15.77 11.80 0.56
C ALA A 134 16.49 10.51 0.13
N ASP A 135 16.98 9.76 1.10
CA ASP A 135 17.68 8.49 0.86
C ASP A 135 16.65 7.40 0.53
N VAL A 136 16.72 6.88 -0.71
CA VAL A 136 15.83 5.84 -1.24
C VAL A 136 15.95 4.49 -0.52
N ASN A 137 17.05 4.28 0.22
CA ASN A 137 17.34 3.04 0.92
C ASN A 137 17.19 3.15 2.44
N LYS A 138 16.99 4.35 2.98
CA LYS A 138 16.85 4.54 4.43
C LYS A 138 15.58 3.84 4.93
N PRO A 139 15.71 2.81 5.78
CA PRO A 139 14.55 2.10 6.28
C PRO A 139 14.02 2.72 7.57
N ASP A 140 12.79 2.34 7.94
CA ASP A 140 12.24 2.61 9.26
C ASP A 140 12.77 1.65 10.35
N LYS A 141 12.26 1.76 11.58
CA LYS A 141 12.72 0.90 12.68
C LYS A 141 12.50 -0.58 12.43
N ASP A 142 11.55 -0.98 11.59
CA ASP A 142 11.26 -2.38 11.26
C ASP A 142 11.96 -2.84 9.99
N GLN A 143 12.94 -2.06 9.53
CA GLN A 143 13.70 -2.30 8.32
C GLN A 143 12.83 -2.20 7.05
N ILE A 144 11.70 -1.48 7.11
CA ILE A 144 10.84 -1.25 5.94
C ILE A 144 11.41 -0.12 5.10
N THR A 145 11.69 -0.39 3.82
CA THR A 145 12.24 0.59 2.87
C THR A 145 11.12 1.32 2.10
N PRO A 146 11.41 2.48 1.48
CA PRO A 146 10.48 3.12 0.56
C PRO A 146 9.96 2.20 -0.55
N LEU A 147 10.84 1.35 -1.10
CA LEU A 147 10.47 0.41 -2.16
C LEU A 147 9.49 -0.68 -1.67
N MET A 148 9.63 -1.14 -0.41
CA MET A 148 8.67 -2.05 0.20
C MET A 148 7.27 -1.42 0.36
N GLU A 149 7.19 -0.16 0.78
CA GLU A 149 5.92 0.57 0.89
C GLU A 149 5.27 0.82 -0.48
N ALA A 150 6.07 1.17 -1.48
CA ALA A 150 5.60 1.31 -2.85
C ALA A 150 5.06 -0.02 -3.41
N ALA A 151 5.74 -1.14 -3.13
CA ALA A 151 5.28 -2.47 -3.52
C ALA A 151 3.99 -2.87 -2.77
N ALA A 152 3.89 -2.57 -1.47
CA ALA A 152 2.71 -2.88 -0.66
C ALA A 152 1.46 -2.09 -1.10
N SER A 153 1.66 -0.89 -1.66
CA SER A 153 0.57 -0.07 -2.21
C SER A 153 0.30 -0.32 -3.70
N GLU A 154 0.99 -1.30 -4.31
CA GLU A 154 0.90 -1.64 -5.75
C GLU A 154 1.12 -0.43 -6.68
N ASN A 155 1.85 0.58 -6.21
CA ASN A 155 2.08 1.81 -6.95
C ASN A 155 3.26 1.65 -7.92
N ILE A 156 2.97 1.04 -9.08
CA ILE A 156 3.94 0.73 -10.14
C ILE A 156 4.78 1.96 -10.55
N ALA A 157 4.18 3.15 -10.60
CA ALA A 157 4.87 4.37 -10.99
C ALA A 157 5.96 4.75 -9.98
N VAL A 158 5.66 4.65 -8.69
CA VAL A 158 6.62 4.89 -7.60
C VAL A 158 7.67 3.79 -7.55
N VAL A 159 7.28 2.52 -7.70
CA VAL A 159 8.22 1.39 -7.77
C VAL A 159 9.26 1.59 -8.87
N LYS A 160 8.82 1.87 -10.10
CA LYS A 160 9.73 2.12 -11.23
C LYS A 160 10.68 3.28 -10.94
N PHE A 161 10.16 4.39 -10.42
CA PHE A 161 11.00 5.54 -10.07
C PHE A 161 12.04 5.22 -8.98
N LEU A 162 11.67 4.52 -7.92
CA LEU A 162 12.62 4.13 -6.87
C LEU A 162 13.71 3.19 -7.40
N LEU A 163 13.36 2.25 -8.28
CA LEU A 163 14.33 1.36 -8.94
C LEU A 163 15.28 2.13 -9.88
N GLU A 164 14.77 3.11 -10.63
CA GLU A 164 15.59 4.04 -11.43
C GLU A 164 16.61 4.78 -10.55
N LYS A 165 16.21 5.13 -9.32
CA LYS A 165 17.05 5.77 -8.30
C LYS A 165 17.92 4.81 -7.49
N LYS A 166 18.05 3.56 -7.94
CA LYS A 166 18.92 2.54 -7.32
C LYS A 166 18.51 2.16 -5.90
N ALA A 167 17.20 2.14 -5.63
CA ALA A 167 16.68 1.47 -4.43
C ALA A 167 17.11 -0.02 -4.44
N ASP A 168 17.59 -0.51 -3.31
CA ASP A 168 17.99 -1.90 -3.13
C ASP A 168 16.75 -2.80 -3.03
N VAL A 169 16.53 -3.55 -4.10
CA VAL A 169 15.40 -4.46 -4.26
C VAL A 169 15.47 -5.70 -3.37
N ASN A 170 16.66 -6.04 -2.85
CA ASN A 170 16.90 -7.25 -2.07
C ASN A 170 17.04 -7.00 -0.57
N THR A 171 16.87 -5.75 -0.11
CA THR A 171 16.83 -5.47 1.33
C THR A 171 15.68 -6.23 1.98
N GLN A 172 15.93 -6.85 3.14
CA GLN A 172 14.94 -7.58 3.92
C GLN A 172 14.57 -6.81 5.18
N ASN A 173 13.27 -6.81 5.50
CA ASN A 173 12.78 -6.26 6.76
C ASN A 173 13.08 -7.21 7.94
N LYS A 174 12.70 -6.84 9.17
CA LYS A 174 12.93 -7.70 10.35
C LYS A 174 12.25 -9.08 10.30
N LEU A 175 11.25 -9.26 9.44
CA LEU A 175 10.56 -10.54 9.24
C LEU A 175 11.23 -11.39 8.15
N GLY A 176 12.21 -10.84 7.43
CA GLY A 176 12.86 -11.47 6.28
C GLY A 176 12.18 -11.14 4.95
N ALA A 177 11.12 -10.34 4.92
CA ALA A 177 10.42 -10.01 3.68
C ALA A 177 11.16 -8.90 2.92
N ASP A 178 11.33 -9.08 1.62
CA ASP A 178 11.81 -8.08 0.66
C ASP A 178 10.65 -7.50 -0.17
N SER A 179 10.95 -6.56 -1.07
CA SER A 179 9.94 -5.97 -1.96
C SER A 179 9.27 -7.02 -2.87
N LEU A 180 10.01 -8.06 -3.29
CA LEU A 180 9.44 -9.14 -4.08
C LEU A 180 8.44 -9.96 -3.26
N THR A 181 8.76 -10.32 -2.02
CA THR A 181 7.87 -11.03 -1.08
C THR A 181 6.55 -10.29 -0.89
N ILE A 182 6.63 -8.96 -0.73
CA ILE A 182 5.45 -8.10 -0.60
C ILE A 182 4.60 -8.16 -1.87
N ALA A 183 5.21 -7.96 -3.04
CA ALA A 183 4.53 -8.08 -4.34
C ALA A 183 3.90 -9.46 -4.55
N LEU A 184 4.55 -10.54 -4.09
CA LEU A 184 4.00 -11.88 -4.24
C LEU A 184 2.74 -12.11 -3.39
N SER A 185 2.56 -11.34 -2.32
CA SER A 185 1.42 -11.47 -1.42
C SER A 185 0.17 -10.78 -1.95
N SER A 186 0.29 -9.80 -2.87
CA SER A 186 -0.85 -9.19 -3.55
C SER A 186 -1.36 -10.02 -4.74
N GLY A 187 -0.55 -10.94 -5.26
CA GLY A 187 -0.91 -11.77 -6.41
C GLY A 187 -0.62 -11.10 -7.76
N ASP A 188 -0.02 -9.92 -7.80
CA ASP A 188 0.26 -9.17 -9.04
C ASP A 188 1.53 -9.66 -9.78
N PRO A 189 1.39 -10.33 -10.94
CA PRO A 189 2.53 -10.79 -11.73
C PRO A 189 3.30 -9.64 -12.42
N GLU A 190 2.68 -8.48 -12.69
CA GLU A 190 3.36 -7.35 -13.34
C GLU A 190 4.39 -6.74 -12.38
N LEU A 191 3.97 -6.44 -11.15
CA LEU A 191 4.87 -5.92 -10.12
C LEU A 191 6.04 -6.89 -9.85
N ALA A 192 5.75 -8.19 -9.72
CA ALA A 192 6.79 -9.21 -9.54
C ALA A 192 7.79 -9.21 -10.71
N ALA A 193 7.30 -9.13 -11.95
CA ALA A 193 8.15 -9.09 -13.14
C ALA A 193 9.02 -7.82 -13.20
N ILE A 194 8.50 -6.66 -12.77
CA ILE A 194 9.26 -5.41 -12.70
C ILE A 194 10.41 -5.55 -11.69
N LEU A 195 10.14 -6.06 -10.50
CA LEU A 195 11.16 -6.23 -9.46
C LEU A 195 12.25 -7.22 -9.90
N LEU A 196 11.87 -8.36 -10.46
CA LEU A 196 12.81 -9.37 -10.97
C LEU A 196 13.70 -8.85 -12.10
N LYS A 197 13.13 -8.11 -13.06
CA LYS A 197 13.91 -7.45 -14.12
C LYS A 197 14.91 -6.42 -13.59
N ASN A 198 14.66 -5.87 -12.41
CA ASN A 198 15.54 -4.92 -11.74
C ASN A 198 16.45 -5.57 -10.68
N GLY A 199 16.65 -6.90 -10.76
CA GLY A 199 17.65 -7.60 -9.96
C GLY A 199 17.13 -8.17 -8.64
N ALA A 200 15.81 -8.24 -8.43
CA ALA A 200 15.27 -9.01 -7.32
C ALA A 200 15.70 -10.46 -7.43
N ASN A 201 16.18 -11.04 -6.33
CA ASN A 201 16.63 -12.41 -6.30
C ASN A 201 15.43 -13.34 -6.06
N ALA A 202 15.01 -14.02 -7.13
CA ALA A 202 13.92 -15.00 -7.11
C ALA A 202 14.11 -16.14 -6.08
N ASN A 203 15.33 -16.35 -5.60
CA ASN A 203 15.70 -17.45 -4.71
C ASN A 203 15.95 -17.03 -3.26
N LEU A 204 15.70 -15.77 -2.90
CA LEU A 204 15.75 -15.36 -1.50
C LEU A 204 14.71 -16.12 -0.67
N LYS A 205 15.12 -16.44 0.56
CA LYS A 205 14.24 -17.02 1.58
C LYS A 205 13.69 -15.87 2.40
N TRP A 206 12.37 -15.79 2.48
CA TRP A 206 11.71 -14.59 2.99
C TRP A 206 11.27 -14.71 4.46
N ASN A 207 11.53 -15.84 5.11
CA ASN A 207 11.22 -16.03 6.53
C ASN A 207 12.13 -17.06 7.20
N LYS A 208 11.97 -17.18 8.53
CA LYS A 208 12.72 -18.12 9.37
C LYS A 208 12.42 -19.61 9.11
N LYS A 209 11.49 -19.94 8.22
CA LYS A 209 11.16 -21.33 7.84
C LYS A 209 11.79 -21.73 6.50
N ASN A 210 12.69 -20.90 5.96
CA ASN A 210 13.31 -21.10 4.66
C ASN A 210 12.31 -21.23 3.49
N LEU A 211 11.16 -20.55 3.56
CA LEU A 211 10.25 -20.49 2.42
C LEU A 211 10.86 -19.67 1.28
N SER A 212 10.86 -20.25 0.09
CA SER A 212 11.17 -19.51 -1.14
C SER A 212 9.97 -18.70 -1.64
N HIS A 213 10.25 -17.72 -2.50
CA HIS A 213 9.25 -17.01 -3.29
C HIS A 213 8.33 -17.95 -4.07
N LEU A 214 8.90 -18.96 -4.74
CA LEU A 214 8.14 -19.92 -5.53
C LEU A 214 7.18 -20.76 -4.66
N MET A 215 7.61 -21.15 -3.45
CA MET A 215 6.75 -21.84 -2.49
C MET A 215 5.58 -20.97 -2.04
N ASN A 216 5.81 -19.67 -1.78
CA ASN A 216 4.75 -18.76 -1.38
C ASN A 216 3.72 -18.56 -2.51
N ALA A 217 4.18 -18.32 -3.73
CA ALA A 217 3.32 -18.20 -4.90
C ALA A 217 2.49 -19.47 -5.15
N ALA A 218 3.13 -20.65 -5.00
CA ALA A 218 2.46 -21.93 -5.15
C ALA A 218 1.43 -22.19 -4.04
N ARG A 219 1.74 -21.85 -2.79
CA ARG A 219 0.84 -21.98 -1.63
C ARG A 219 -0.41 -21.12 -1.71
N ASN A 220 -0.34 -19.98 -2.41
CA ASN A 220 -1.47 -19.06 -2.60
C ASN A 220 -2.15 -19.20 -3.98
N GLY A 221 -1.69 -20.14 -4.83
CA GLY A 221 -2.32 -20.39 -6.13
C GLY A 221 -2.05 -19.30 -7.18
N HIS A 222 -1.05 -18.43 -6.96
CA HIS A 222 -0.75 -17.32 -7.86
C HIS A 222 0.00 -17.79 -9.12
N ARG A 223 -0.73 -18.44 -10.03
CA ARG A 223 -0.20 -19.03 -11.26
C ARG A 223 0.64 -18.06 -12.10
N GLY A 224 0.19 -16.82 -12.26
CA GLY A 224 0.92 -15.79 -13.00
C GLY A 224 2.30 -15.52 -12.41
N ILE A 225 2.37 -15.37 -11.08
CA ILE A 225 3.63 -15.19 -10.35
C ILE A 225 4.52 -16.44 -10.46
N VAL A 226 3.95 -17.64 -10.33
CA VAL A 226 4.71 -18.90 -10.49
C VAL A 226 5.43 -18.91 -11.84
N ARG A 227 4.73 -18.58 -12.93
CA ARG A 227 5.33 -18.50 -14.27
C ARG A 227 6.43 -17.44 -14.37
N VAL A 228 6.21 -16.27 -13.77
CA VAL A 228 7.19 -15.17 -13.75
C VAL A 228 8.44 -15.57 -12.96
N LEU A 229 8.29 -16.21 -11.80
CA LEU A 229 9.43 -16.70 -11.01
C LEU A 229 10.23 -17.77 -11.75
N LEU A 230 9.54 -18.72 -12.39
CA LEU A 230 10.18 -19.78 -13.18
C LEU A 230 10.94 -19.22 -14.37
N SER A 231 10.41 -18.20 -15.07
CA SER A 231 11.13 -17.54 -16.16
C SER A 231 12.35 -16.74 -15.70
N HIS A 232 12.44 -16.42 -14.41
CA HIS A 232 13.60 -15.78 -13.77
C HIS A 232 14.40 -16.77 -12.91
N GLN A 233 14.43 -18.05 -13.31
CA GLN A 233 15.31 -19.09 -12.75
C GLN A 233 15.12 -19.32 -11.25
N ALA A 234 13.87 -19.23 -10.76
CA ALA A 234 13.54 -19.71 -9.43
C ALA A 234 13.85 -21.21 -9.31
N ARG A 235 14.51 -21.61 -8.21
CA ARG A 235 14.90 -22.98 -7.92
C ARG A 235 13.66 -23.81 -7.60
N ILE A 236 13.24 -24.60 -8.58
CA ILE A 236 11.96 -25.30 -8.55
C ILE A 236 11.85 -26.39 -7.49
N ASN A 237 12.98 -27.03 -7.14
CA ASN A 237 13.05 -28.17 -6.23
C ASN A 237 13.70 -27.81 -4.88
N ASP A 238 13.91 -26.53 -4.58
CA ASP A 238 14.33 -26.11 -3.24
C ASP A 238 13.32 -26.61 -2.20
N GLN A 239 13.82 -26.95 -1.01
CA GLN A 239 13.02 -27.40 0.13
C GLN A 239 13.05 -26.36 1.25
N ASP A 240 11.94 -26.23 1.97
CA ASP A 240 11.86 -25.48 3.22
C ASP A 240 12.38 -26.34 4.41
N ASP A 241 12.32 -25.80 5.63
CA ASP A 241 12.78 -26.54 6.82
C ASP A 241 11.98 -27.82 7.13
N GLN A 242 10.80 -27.96 6.54
CA GLN A 242 9.95 -29.15 6.65
C GLN A 242 10.18 -30.14 5.51
N GLY A 243 11.08 -29.84 4.58
CA GLY A 243 11.32 -30.66 3.39
C GLY A 243 10.28 -30.45 2.29
N ASN A 244 9.38 -29.48 2.40
CA ASN A 244 8.35 -29.21 1.39
C ASN A 244 8.93 -28.38 0.24
N THR A 245 8.57 -28.74 -0.99
CA THR A 245 8.85 -27.96 -2.21
C THR A 245 7.64 -27.12 -2.60
N ALA A 246 7.77 -26.25 -3.63
CA ALA A 246 6.62 -25.55 -4.20
C ALA A 246 5.51 -26.51 -4.67
N LEU A 247 5.88 -27.67 -5.20
CA LEU A 247 4.94 -28.70 -5.65
C LEU A 247 4.15 -29.31 -4.48
N HIS A 248 4.78 -29.50 -3.31
CA HIS A 248 4.07 -29.95 -2.09
C HIS A 248 2.97 -28.95 -1.71
N TYR A 249 3.28 -27.65 -1.70
CA TYR A 249 2.31 -26.62 -1.37
C TYR A 249 1.18 -26.51 -2.40
N ALA A 250 1.48 -26.53 -3.70
CA ALA A 250 0.44 -26.48 -4.73
C ALA A 250 -0.50 -27.68 -4.66
N ALA A 251 0.05 -28.88 -4.40
CA ALA A 251 -0.72 -30.11 -4.29
C ALA A 251 -1.62 -30.13 -3.05
N ALA A 252 -1.07 -29.75 -1.88
CA ALA A 252 -1.81 -29.66 -0.62
C ALA A 252 -2.92 -28.59 -0.62
N GLN A 253 -2.87 -27.64 -1.55
CA GLN A 253 -3.86 -26.56 -1.65
C GLN A 253 -4.82 -26.75 -2.84
N GLY A 254 -4.66 -27.82 -3.62
CA GLY A 254 -5.57 -28.15 -4.73
C GLY A 254 -5.40 -27.27 -5.98
N PHE A 255 -4.27 -26.58 -6.15
CA PHE A 255 -4.07 -25.67 -7.29
C PHE A 255 -3.56 -26.41 -8.54
N LYS A 256 -4.47 -27.03 -9.28
CA LYS A 256 -4.17 -27.90 -10.44
C LYS A 256 -3.29 -27.23 -11.48
N GLU A 257 -3.64 -26.01 -11.87
CA GLU A 257 -2.93 -25.29 -12.91
C GLU A 257 -1.50 -24.93 -12.49
N VAL A 258 -1.28 -24.69 -11.19
CA VAL A 258 0.05 -24.45 -10.62
C VAL A 258 0.86 -25.74 -10.58
N VAL A 259 0.24 -26.85 -10.15
CA VAL A 259 0.86 -28.19 -10.18
C VAL A 259 1.35 -28.51 -11.59
N GLU A 260 0.49 -28.34 -12.60
CA GLU A 260 0.87 -28.60 -14.00
C GLU A 260 1.97 -27.66 -14.50
N ASP A 261 1.92 -26.36 -14.15
CA ASP A 261 2.96 -25.41 -14.54
C ASP A 261 4.32 -25.77 -13.89
N LEU A 262 4.33 -26.21 -12.62
CA LEU A 262 5.53 -26.67 -11.92
C LEU A 262 6.07 -27.98 -12.53
N LEU A 263 5.22 -28.96 -12.82
CA LEU A 263 5.64 -30.22 -13.45
C LEU A 263 6.24 -29.97 -14.85
N ARG A 264 5.59 -29.12 -15.66
CA ARG A 264 6.11 -28.72 -16.97
C ARG A 264 7.46 -28.02 -16.88
N ALA A 265 7.76 -27.36 -15.76
CA ALA A 265 9.03 -26.71 -15.51
C ALA A 265 10.07 -27.63 -14.82
N GLY A 266 9.79 -28.92 -14.63
CA GLY A 266 10.74 -29.90 -14.10
C GLY A 266 10.70 -30.09 -12.58
N ALA A 267 9.57 -29.81 -11.93
CA ALA A 267 9.40 -30.14 -10.52
C ALA A 267 9.42 -31.67 -10.33
N ILE A 268 10.20 -32.14 -9.36
CA ILE A 268 10.30 -33.57 -9.03
C ILE A 268 9.14 -33.93 -8.10
N LYS A 269 8.25 -34.81 -8.57
CA LYS A 269 7.03 -35.23 -7.86
C LYS A 269 7.29 -36.32 -6.81
N GLU A 270 8.48 -36.90 -6.81
CA GLU A 270 8.92 -37.97 -5.90
C GLU A 270 9.68 -37.46 -4.66
N ILE A 271 9.92 -36.14 -4.54
CA ILE A 271 10.57 -35.58 -3.35
C ILE A 271 9.68 -35.82 -2.14
N GLN A 272 10.27 -36.38 -1.08
CA GLN A 272 9.60 -36.58 0.20
C GLN A 272 9.97 -35.46 1.17
N ASN A 273 8.98 -34.92 1.87
CA ASN A 273 9.20 -34.02 2.99
C ASN A 273 9.66 -34.77 4.26
N ASN A 274 9.88 -34.05 5.36
CA ASN A 274 10.36 -34.65 6.61
C ASN A 274 9.38 -35.65 7.24
N LYS A 275 8.11 -35.63 6.83
CA LYS A 275 7.08 -36.61 7.22
C LYS A 275 6.98 -37.78 6.25
N LYS A 276 7.95 -37.94 5.34
CA LYS A 276 7.98 -38.97 4.27
C LYS A 276 6.82 -38.88 3.29
N LYS A 277 6.17 -37.71 3.17
CA LYS A 277 5.06 -37.49 2.25
C LYS A 277 5.56 -36.85 0.96
N MET A 278 5.12 -37.38 -0.17
CA MET A 278 5.27 -36.76 -1.48
C MET A 278 4.12 -35.75 -1.72
N PRO A 279 4.21 -34.87 -2.73
CA PRO A 279 3.11 -33.99 -3.11
C PRO A 279 1.77 -34.72 -3.33
N ILE A 280 1.80 -35.93 -3.91
CA ILE A 280 0.59 -36.73 -4.15
C ILE A 280 -0.07 -37.21 -2.85
N ASP A 281 0.72 -37.48 -1.81
CA ASP A 281 0.20 -37.91 -0.51
C ASP A 281 -0.52 -36.75 0.18
N LEU A 282 0.03 -35.53 0.08
CA LEU A 282 -0.65 -34.33 0.59
C LEU A 282 -1.95 -34.04 -0.16
N ALA A 283 -1.96 -34.15 -1.50
CA ALA A 283 -3.19 -34.00 -2.28
C ALA A 283 -4.27 -35.02 -1.87
N ARG A 284 -3.87 -36.27 -1.59
CA ARG A 284 -4.79 -37.33 -1.15
C ARG A 284 -5.37 -37.05 0.24
N GLU A 285 -4.55 -36.60 1.18
CA GLU A 285 -4.97 -36.26 2.54
C GLU A 285 -6.00 -35.14 2.58
N GLU A 286 -5.86 -34.17 1.68
CA GLU A 286 -6.78 -33.03 1.55
C GLU A 286 -7.97 -33.32 0.60
N GLY A 287 -8.02 -34.52 -0.02
CA GLY A 287 -9.13 -34.96 -0.87
C GLY A 287 -9.11 -34.46 -2.32
N PHE A 288 -7.97 -33.96 -2.81
CA PHE A 288 -7.82 -33.41 -4.16
C PHE A 288 -7.50 -34.49 -5.22
N SER A 289 -8.44 -35.41 -5.46
CA SER A 289 -8.30 -36.53 -6.40
C SER A 289 -7.94 -36.12 -7.84
N PHE A 290 -8.34 -34.92 -8.28
CA PHE A 290 -7.99 -34.37 -9.58
C PHE A 290 -6.51 -33.96 -9.70
N ILE A 291 -5.85 -33.63 -8.58
CA ILE A 291 -4.41 -33.38 -8.51
C ILE A 291 -3.64 -34.69 -8.60
N GLU A 292 -4.17 -35.76 -7.99
CA GLU A 292 -3.53 -37.08 -8.06
C GLU A 292 -3.35 -37.55 -9.50
N GLN A 293 -4.33 -37.27 -10.37
CA GLN A 293 -4.22 -37.60 -11.80
C GLN A 293 -3.07 -36.86 -12.49
N ALA A 294 -2.79 -35.62 -12.10
CA ALA A 294 -1.66 -34.84 -12.63
C ALA A 294 -0.30 -35.29 -12.07
N LEU A 295 -0.29 -35.94 -10.89
CA LEU A 295 0.92 -36.41 -10.21
C LEU A 295 1.22 -37.91 -10.44
N LYS A 296 0.30 -38.69 -11.01
CA LYS A 296 0.55 -40.07 -11.46
C LYS A 296 1.62 -40.10 -12.56
#